data_AF-A0A4R1PJE0-F1
#
_entry.id   AF-A0A4R1PJE0-F1
#
_cell.length_a   1.000
_cell.length_b   1.000
_cell.length_c   1.000
_cell.angle_alpha   90.00
_cell.angle_beta   90.00
_cell.angle_gamma   90.00
#
_symmetry.space_group_name_H-M   'P 1'
#
loop_
_entity.id
_entity.type
_entity.pdbx_description
1 polymer ?
#
loop_
_entity_poly.entity_id
_entity_poly.type
_entity_poly.pdbx_seq_one_letter_code
_entity_poly.pdbx_strand_id
1 'polypeptide(L)'
;MFSDGLAFIAADEQETIDIAAGVRGLDEQLKHHKRLDAARQDFVLGNVKARLRMVAQYAIANARGGLVIGIDHAAEAVMGFFTKFGAGAGAGDLAPLAGLVKGQVRALGAHLGAPRAYEATRHKRDLPLVPCP
;
A
#
# COMPACT_ATOMS: atom_id res chain seq x y z
N MET A 1 -3.61 -0.15 17.76
CA MET A 1 -4.00 -1.10 16.69
C MET A 1 -3.01 -1.15 15.52
N PHE A 2 -2.34 -0.05 15.13
CA PHE A 2 -1.23 -0.11 14.15
C PHE A 2 0.08 -0.69 14.71
N SER A 3 0.30 -0.64 16.03
CA SER A 3 1.54 -1.08 16.70
C SER A 3 1.77 -2.59 16.65
N ASP A 4 0.71 -3.40 16.64
CA ASP A 4 0.82 -4.83 16.94
C ASP A 4 1.47 -5.60 15.78
N GLY A 5 1.28 -5.13 14.54
CA GLY A 5 1.88 -5.71 13.33
C GLY A 5 3.36 -5.34 13.18
N LEU A 6 3.72 -4.09 13.47
CA LEU A 6 5.13 -3.64 13.46
C LEU A 6 5.94 -4.29 14.59
N ALA A 7 5.30 -4.51 15.75
CA ALA A 7 5.88 -5.28 16.85
C ALA A 7 6.07 -6.76 16.48
N PHE A 8 5.11 -7.37 15.79
CA PHE A 8 5.19 -8.78 15.35
C PHE A 8 6.36 -9.02 14.40
N ILE A 9 6.58 -8.13 13.42
CA ILE A 9 7.71 -8.24 12.49
C ILE A 9 9.05 -7.82 13.11
N ALA A 10 9.04 -7.33 14.35
CA ALA A 10 10.22 -6.83 15.06
C ALA A 10 11.05 -5.83 14.23
N ALA A 11 10.38 -4.81 13.66
CA ALA A 11 11.04 -3.84 12.80
C ALA A 11 12.14 -3.06 13.56
N ASP A 12 13.35 -3.04 13.00
CA ASP A 12 14.49 -2.31 13.56
C ASP A 12 14.24 -0.78 13.57
N GLU A 13 13.64 -0.26 12.51
CA GLU A 13 13.33 1.14 12.33
C GLU A 13 11.89 1.33 11.85
N GLN A 14 11.26 2.42 12.31
CA GLN A 14 9.91 2.80 11.92
C GLN A 14 9.90 4.26 11.50
N GLU A 15 9.46 4.52 10.27
CA GLU A 15 9.33 5.87 9.75
C GLU A 15 7.90 6.14 9.26
N THR A 16 7.49 7.40 9.41
CA THR A 16 6.22 7.91 8.91
C THR A 16 6.48 9.11 8.03
N ILE A 17 5.99 9.07 6.79
CA ILE A 17 6.09 10.17 5.83
C ILE A 17 4.69 10.56 5.36
N ASP A 18 4.39 11.85 5.43
CA ASP A 18 3.19 12.41 4.82
C ASP A 18 3.43 12.74 3.34
N ILE A 19 2.62 12.14 2.46
CA ILE A 19 2.66 12.37 1.01
C ILE A 19 1.63 13.42 0.55
N ALA A 20 0.83 13.99 1.46
CA ALA A 20 -0.30 14.84 1.10
C ALA A 20 0.12 16.09 0.32
N ALA A 21 1.30 16.66 0.63
CA ALA A 21 1.84 17.78 -0.13
C ALA A 21 2.09 17.42 -1.61
N GLY A 22 2.68 16.26 -1.89
CA GLY A 22 2.90 15.79 -3.25
C GLY A 22 1.60 15.50 -4.00
N VAL A 23 0.60 14.93 -3.30
CA VAL A 23 -0.73 14.68 -3.88
C VAL A 23 -1.42 15.99 -4.25
N ARG A 24 -1.45 16.96 -3.33
CA ARG A 24 -2.07 18.28 -3.56
C ARG A 24 -1.37 19.04 -4.68
N GLY A 25 -0.05 19.03 -4.71
CA GLY A 25 0.72 19.67 -5.78
C GLY A 25 0.32 19.16 -7.17
N LEU A 26 0.17 17.84 -7.32
CA LEU A 26 -0.25 17.26 -8.60
C LEU A 26 -1.73 17.52 -8.91
N ASP A 27 -2.61 17.47 -7.91
CA ASP A 27 -4.04 17.82 -8.09
C ASP A 27 -4.21 19.24 -8.61
N GLU A 28 -3.51 20.22 -8.02
CA GLU A 28 -3.51 21.63 -8.47
C GLU A 28 -3.09 21.76 -9.94
N GLN A 29 -2.01 21.09 -10.37
CA GLN A 29 -1.54 21.16 -11.75
C GLN A 29 -2.52 20.49 -12.73
N LEU A 30 -3.29 19.49 -12.29
CA LEU A 30 -4.26 18.79 -13.12
C LEU A 30 -5.57 19.58 -13.34
N LYS A 31 -5.82 20.65 -12.57
CA LYS A 31 -7.04 21.48 -12.70
C LYS A 31 -7.20 22.13 -14.08
N HIS A 32 -6.12 22.27 -14.85
CA HIS A 32 -6.15 22.80 -16.20
C HIS A 32 -6.68 21.80 -17.25
N HIS A 33 -6.77 20.50 -16.92
CA HIS A 33 -7.36 19.50 -17.80
C HIS A 33 -8.90 19.55 -17.75
N LYS A 34 -9.56 18.90 -18.73
CA LYS A 34 -11.03 18.78 -18.80
C LYS A 34 -11.62 18.51 -17.41
N ARG A 35 -12.64 19.29 -17.06
CA ARG A 35 -13.37 19.15 -15.79
C ARG A 35 -13.91 17.72 -15.70
N LEU A 36 -13.26 16.91 -14.87
CA LEU A 36 -13.69 15.55 -14.57
C LEU A 36 -14.91 15.62 -13.65
N ASP A 37 -15.77 14.60 -13.70
CA ASP A 37 -16.72 14.38 -12.62
C ASP A 37 -15.99 13.97 -11.32
N ALA A 38 -16.68 14.12 -10.19
CA ALA A 38 -16.08 13.88 -8.87
C ALA A 38 -15.55 12.44 -8.71
N ALA A 39 -16.29 11.44 -9.21
CA ALA A 39 -15.89 10.04 -9.09
C ALA A 39 -14.60 9.74 -9.87
N ARG A 40 -14.44 10.35 -11.05
CA ARG A 40 -13.25 10.19 -11.87
C ARG A 40 -12.07 10.97 -11.32
N GLN A 41 -12.29 12.14 -10.72
CA GLN A 41 -11.25 12.86 -9.98
C GLN A 41 -10.73 12.02 -8.79
N ASP A 42 -11.63 11.45 -8.00
CA ASP A 42 -11.27 10.57 -6.88
C ASP A 42 -10.47 9.34 -7.34
N PHE A 43 -10.86 8.73 -8.45
CA PHE A 43 -10.13 7.60 -9.04
C PHE A 43 -8.70 7.99 -9.48
N VAL A 44 -8.55 9.15 -10.13
CA VAL A 44 -7.24 9.67 -10.56
C VAL A 44 -6.37 9.96 -9.34
N LEU A 45 -6.89 10.69 -8.35
CA LEU A 45 -6.16 11.02 -7.13
C LEU A 45 -5.84 9.78 -6.29
N GLY A 46 -6.71 8.76 -6.29
CA GLY A 46 -6.43 7.47 -5.69
C GLY A 46 -5.18 6.81 -6.29
N ASN A 47 -5.06 6.83 -7.62
CA ASN A 47 -3.87 6.32 -8.32
C ASN A 47 -2.62 7.17 -8.05
N VAL A 48 -2.75 8.50 -7.97
CA VAL A 48 -1.65 9.40 -7.59
C VAL A 48 -1.12 9.06 -6.20
N LYS A 49 -2.02 8.90 -5.21
CA LYS A 49 -1.65 8.48 -3.85
C LYS A 49 -0.89 7.16 -3.86
N ALA A 50 -1.35 6.17 -4.63
CA ALA A 50 -0.67 4.88 -4.73
C ALA A 50 0.75 4.99 -5.30
N ARG A 51 0.97 5.81 -6.34
CA ARG A 51 2.29 6.04 -6.94
C ARG A 51 3.22 6.83 -6.03
N LEU A 52 2.72 7.86 -5.36
CA LEU A 52 3.54 8.65 -4.44
C LEU A 52 3.99 7.84 -3.21
N ARG A 53 3.19 6.87 -2.74
CA ARG A 53 3.66 5.92 -1.71
C ARG A 53 4.84 5.08 -2.19
N MET A 54 4.86 4.67 -3.46
CA MET A 54 6.00 3.94 -4.03
C MET A 54 7.23 4.84 -4.11
N VAL A 55 7.10 6.07 -4.61
CA VAL A 55 8.19 7.06 -4.64
C VAL A 55 8.76 7.29 -3.24
N ALA A 56 7.92 7.46 -2.22
CA ALA A 56 8.36 7.65 -0.84
C ALA A 56 9.16 6.44 -0.31
N GLN A 57 8.69 5.21 -0.56
CA GLN A 57 9.38 3.99 -0.15
C GLN A 57 10.76 3.86 -0.82
N TYR A 58 10.85 4.09 -2.13
CA TYR A 58 12.13 4.06 -2.83
C TYR A 58 13.06 5.20 -2.43
N ALA A 59 12.54 6.38 -2.12
CA ALA A 59 13.35 7.48 -1.61
C ALA A 59 14.01 7.10 -0.27
N ILE A 60 13.23 6.51 0.63
CA ILE A 60 13.75 5.98 1.91
C ILE A 60 14.78 4.87 1.66
N ALA A 61 14.44 3.88 0.82
CA ALA A 61 15.33 2.75 0.54
C ALA A 61 16.66 3.23 -0.06
N ASN A 62 16.62 4.14 -1.03
CA ASN A 62 17.83 4.71 -1.65
C ASN A 62 18.67 5.52 -0.64
N ALA A 63 18.04 6.27 0.27
CA ALA A 63 18.75 6.99 1.31
C ALA A 63 19.47 6.07 2.31
N ARG A 64 18.95 4.84 2.49
CA ARG A 64 19.50 3.81 3.39
C ARG A 64 20.33 2.73 2.67
N GLY A 65 20.40 2.75 1.35
CA GLY A 65 20.99 1.65 0.56
C GLY A 65 20.22 0.32 0.70
N GLY A 66 18.92 0.38 0.98
CA GLY A 66 18.03 -0.77 1.14
C GLY A 66 17.27 -1.16 -0.12
N LEU A 67 16.44 -2.21 -0.01
CA LEU A 67 15.55 -2.70 -1.06
C LEU A 67 14.08 -2.50 -0.66
N VAL A 68 13.21 -2.34 -1.64
CA VAL A 68 11.75 -2.21 -1.41
C VAL A 68 11.07 -3.57 -1.57
N ILE A 69 10.26 -3.96 -0.58
CA ILE A 69 9.49 -5.21 -0.60
C ILE A 69 8.07 -4.93 -1.12
N GLY A 70 7.69 -5.62 -2.20
CA GLY A 70 6.32 -5.64 -2.72
C GLY A 70 5.43 -6.62 -1.94
N ILE A 71 4.19 -6.22 -1.68
CA ILE A 71 3.22 -7.00 -0.88
C ILE A 71 2.22 -7.78 -1.73
N ASP A 72 2.45 -7.87 -3.04
CA ASP A 72 1.51 -8.46 -3.98
C ASP A 72 1.34 -9.97 -3.81
N HIS A 73 0.08 -10.39 -3.86
CA HIS A 73 -0.30 -11.79 -3.85
C HIS A 73 -1.03 -12.18 -5.15
N ALA A 74 -1.03 -13.46 -5.51
CA ALA A 74 -1.52 -13.95 -6.81
C ALA A 74 -2.94 -13.47 -7.17
N ALA A 75 -3.82 -13.34 -6.18
CA ALA A 75 -5.19 -12.88 -6.40
C ALA A 75 -5.29 -11.41 -6.86
N GLU A 76 -4.37 -10.54 -6.45
CA GLU A 76 -4.34 -9.13 -6.86
C GLU A 76 -3.72 -8.98 -8.25
N ALA A 77 -2.69 -9.77 -8.54
CA ALA A 77 -2.05 -9.84 -9.85
C ALA A 77 -3.02 -10.31 -10.94
N VAL A 78 -3.81 -11.37 -10.69
CA VAL A 78 -4.77 -11.92 -11.67
C VAL A 78 -5.92 -10.96 -11.95
N MET A 79 -6.42 -10.24 -10.93
CA MET A 79 -7.54 -9.31 -11.08
C MET A 79 -7.10 -7.94 -11.64
N GLY A 80 -5.79 -7.68 -11.75
CA GLY A 80 -5.29 -6.37 -12.13
C GLY A 80 -5.65 -5.27 -11.12
N PHE A 81 -5.95 -5.63 -9.87
CA PHE A 81 -6.46 -4.70 -8.86
C PHE A 81 -5.32 -3.96 -8.15
N PHE A 82 -4.51 -3.26 -8.94
CA PHE A 82 -3.41 -2.45 -8.46
C PHE A 82 -3.21 -1.22 -9.36
N THR A 83 -2.63 -0.16 -8.80
CA THR A 83 -2.16 0.96 -9.62
C THR A 83 -0.82 0.58 -10.24
N LYS A 84 -0.72 0.59 -11.57
CA LYS A 84 0.56 0.38 -12.27
C LYS A 84 1.62 1.38 -11.79
N PHE A 85 2.80 0.87 -11.41
CA PHE A 85 3.89 1.59 -10.74
C PHE A 85 3.49 2.24 -9.39
N GLY A 86 2.43 1.73 -8.76
CA GLY A 86 2.00 2.07 -7.41
C GLY A 86 2.57 1.10 -6.39
N ALA A 87 1.79 0.73 -5.36
CA ALA A 87 2.20 -0.23 -4.33
C ALA A 87 1.76 -1.68 -4.63
N GLY A 88 1.56 -2.03 -5.91
CA GLY A 88 1.09 -3.38 -6.30
C GLY A 88 1.74 -3.95 -7.56
N ALA A 89 1.20 -5.08 -8.06
CA ALA A 89 1.92 -6.14 -8.80
C ALA A 89 3.22 -5.72 -9.48
N GLY A 90 4.35 -6.06 -8.83
CA GLY A 90 5.70 -5.79 -9.31
C GLY A 90 6.26 -4.44 -8.85
N ALA A 91 5.67 -3.83 -7.83
CA ALA A 91 6.20 -2.66 -7.17
C ALA A 91 7.13 -3.05 -6.02
N GLY A 92 8.43 -3.00 -6.28
CA GLY A 92 9.48 -3.38 -5.34
C GLY A 92 10.53 -4.24 -6.01
N ASP A 93 11.68 -4.37 -5.35
CA ASP A 93 12.80 -5.17 -5.84
C ASP A 93 12.58 -6.66 -5.57
N LEU A 94 11.80 -6.98 -4.53
CA LEU A 94 11.48 -8.34 -4.09
C LEU A 94 9.98 -8.48 -3.83
N ALA A 95 9.40 -9.62 -4.19
CA ALA A 95 7.98 -9.93 -3.98
C ALA A 95 7.81 -11.34 -3.35
N PRO A 96 8.04 -11.49 -2.03
CA PRO A 96 8.09 -12.79 -1.37
C PRO A 96 6.73 -13.50 -1.29
N LEU A 97 5.63 -12.77 -1.45
CA LEU A 97 4.26 -13.31 -1.43
C LEU A 97 3.69 -13.57 -2.84
N ALA A 98 4.48 -13.29 -3.88
CA ALA A 98 4.07 -13.52 -5.25
C ALA A 98 3.74 -15.01 -5.48
N GLY A 99 2.66 -15.28 -6.21
CA GLY A 99 2.21 -16.64 -6.49
C GLY A 99 1.36 -17.29 -5.39
N LEU A 100 1.31 -16.72 -4.18
CA LEU A 100 0.43 -17.23 -3.12
C LEU A 100 -0.99 -16.68 -3.26
N VAL A 101 -1.99 -17.56 -3.12
CA VAL A 101 -3.38 -17.12 -2.97
C VAL A 101 -3.64 -16.65 -1.53
N LYS A 102 -4.69 -15.84 -1.35
CA LYS A 102 -5.03 -15.23 -0.05
C LYS A 102 -5.12 -16.24 1.09
N GLY A 103 -5.64 -17.45 0.84
CA GLY A 103 -5.69 -18.53 1.84
C GLY A 103 -4.31 -19.02 2.27
N GLN A 104 -3.36 -19.13 1.34
CA GLN A 104 -1.98 -19.56 1.63
C GLN A 104 -1.22 -18.49 2.42
N VAL A 105 -1.40 -17.21 2.09
CA VAL A 105 -0.81 -16.10 2.86
C VAL A 105 -1.31 -16.13 4.31
N ARG A 106 -2.59 -16.44 4.53
CA ARG A 106 -3.16 -16.58 5.89
C ARG A 106 -2.59 -17.78 6.64
N ALA A 107 -2.51 -18.93 5.98
CA ALA A 107 -1.92 -20.13 6.59
C ALA A 107 -0.46 -19.90 6.99
N LEU A 108 0.30 -19.20 6.14
CA LEU A 108 1.67 -18.80 6.44
C LEU A 108 1.73 -17.84 7.65
N GLY A 109 0.87 -16.82 7.68
CA GLY A 109 0.77 -15.90 8.82
C GLY A 109 0.47 -16.62 10.14
N ALA A 110 -0.51 -17.54 10.14
CA ALA A 110 -0.85 -18.35 11.31
C ALA A 110 0.31 -19.25 11.75
N HIS A 111 1.04 -19.84 10.80
CA HIS A 111 2.22 -20.66 11.08
C HIS A 111 3.37 -19.85 11.70
N LEU A 112 3.53 -18.59 11.29
CA LEU A 112 4.53 -17.67 11.84
C LEU A 112 4.10 -17.00 13.15
N GLY A 113 2.87 -17.26 13.64
CA GLY A 113 2.36 -16.69 14.89
C GLY A 113 1.82 -15.26 14.74
N ALA A 114 1.42 -14.85 13.53
CA ALA A 114 0.83 -13.53 13.30
C ALA A 114 -0.45 -13.34 14.15
N PRO A 115 -0.70 -12.14 14.72
CA PRO A 115 -1.92 -11.91 15.48
C PRO A 115 -3.19 -12.15 14.64
N ARG A 116 -4.20 -12.81 15.24
CA ARG A 116 -5.48 -13.13 14.57
C ARG A 116 -6.19 -11.93 13.92
N ALA A 117 -5.94 -10.71 14.40
CA ALA A 117 -6.46 -9.49 13.78
C ALA A 117 -6.01 -9.30 12.32
N TYR A 118 -4.84 -9.82 11.95
CA TYR A 118 -4.28 -9.79 10.59
C TYR A 118 -4.71 -11.02 9.76
N GLU A 119 -5.24 -12.07 10.41
CA GLU A 119 -5.79 -13.27 9.78
C GLU A 119 -7.26 -13.12 9.33
N ALA A 120 -7.97 -12.10 9.82
CA ALA A 120 -9.35 -11.85 9.45
C ALA A 120 -9.45 -11.02 8.16
N THR A 121 -10.37 -11.38 7.25
CA THR A 121 -10.74 -10.50 6.14
C THR A 121 -11.77 -9.50 6.65
N ARG A 122 -11.34 -8.31 7.08
CA ARG A 122 -12.29 -7.19 7.13
C ARG A 122 -12.51 -6.71 5.69
N HIS A 123 -13.76 -6.66 5.26
CA HIS A 123 -14.06 -5.97 4.02
C HIS A 123 -13.70 -4.49 4.23
N LYS A 124 -13.07 -3.82 3.25
CA LYS A 124 -12.73 -2.38 3.38
C LYS A 124 -13.94 -1.50 3.75
N ARG A 125 -15.18 -1.98 3.53
CA ARG A 125 -16.43 -1.33 3.93
C ARG A 125 -16.73 -1.37 5.44
N ASP A 126 -16.08 -2.25 6.21
CA ASP A 126 -16.38 -2.50 7.63
C ASP A 126 -15.30 -1.95 8.58
N LEU A 127 -14.39 -1.13 8.08
CA LEU A 127 -13.45 -0.38 8.91
C LEU A 127 -14.09 0.97 9.28
N PRO A 128 -14.16 1.33 10.58
CA PRO A 128 -14.51 2.68 10.96
C PRO A 128 -13.51 3.63 10.30
N LEU A 129 -14.00 4.75 9.75
CA LEU A 129 -13.16 5.85 9.31
C LEU A 129 -12.39 6.35 10.53
N VAL A 130 -11.15 5.88 10.70
CA VAL A 130 -10.26 6.43 11.71
C VAL A 130 -9.75 7.75 11.11
N PRO A 131 -10.08 8.90 11.71
CA PRO A 131 -9.53 10.16 11.24
C PRO A 131 -8.00 10.10 11.40
N CYS A 132 -7.28 10.49 10.35
CA CYS A 132 -5.86 10.81 10.49
C CYS A 132 -5.74 11.98 11.49
N PRO A 133 -4.75 11.95 12.39
CA PRO A 133 -4.38 13.14 13.17
C PRO A 133 -3.91 14.27 12.24
#